data_AF-A0A947QUK3-F1
#
_entry.id   AF-A0A947QUK3-F1
#
_cell.length_a   1.000
_cell.length_b   1.000
_cell.length_c   1.000
_cell.angle_alpha   90.00
_cell.angle_beta   90.00
_cell.angle_gamma   90.00
#
_symmetry.space_group_name_H-M   'P 1'
#
loop_
_entity.id
_entity.type
_entity.pdbx_description
1 polymer ?
#
loop_
_entity_poly.entity_id
_entity_poly.type
_entity_poly.pdbx_seq_one_letter_code
_entity_poly.pdbx_strand_id
1 'polypeptide(L)' 'MPKEEEIKKQAIDLIEAYLGSYAASLYENFYKTKSTNEVLTSCKELLSELIGEASANKEIENLKKQL' A
#
# COMPACT_ATOMS: atom_id res chain seq x y z
N MET A 1 12.05 -3.13 12.43
CA MET A 1 12.44 -4.28 11.57
C MET A 1 12.44 -3.78 10.14
N PRO A 2 13.53 -3.94 9.37
CA PRO A 2 13.68 -3.34 8.04
C PRO A 2 12.56 -3.72 7.04
N LYS A 3 12.02 -4.94 7.16
CA LYS A 3 10.93 -5.45 6.29
C LYS A 3 9.60 -4.69 6.44
N GLU A 4 9.33 -4.15 7.62
CA GLU A 4 8.05 -3.50 7.92
C GLU A 4 7.98 -2.08 7.34
N GLU A 5 9.08 -1.35 7.42
CA GLU A 5 9.21 -0.03 6.79
C GLU A 5 9.23 -0.13 5.26
N GLU A 6 9.81 -1.21 4.73
CA GLU A 6 9.85 -1.46 3.29
C GLU A 6 8.46 -1.69 2.69
N ILE A 7 7.60 -2.49 3.33
CA ILE A 7 6.19 -2.62 2.89
C ILE A 7 5.47 -1.28 2.93
N LYS A 8 5.63 -0.52 4.02
CA LYS A 8 4.97 0.78 4.14
C LYS A 8 5.37 1.69 2.99
N LYS A 9 6.66 1.77 2.70
CA LYS A 9 7.18 2.56 1.58
C LYS A 9 6.58 2.09 0.24
N GLN A 10 6.61 0.79 -0.05
CA GLN A 10 6.09 0.29 -1.33
C GLN A 10 4.57 0.46 -1.47
N ALA A 11 3.82 0.37 -0.38
CA ALA A 11 2.39 0.70 -0.39
C ALA A 11 2.17 2.19 -0.71
N ILE A 12 3.01 3.10 -0.18
CA ILE A 12 2.99 4.52 -0.57
C ILE A 12 3.37 4.71 -2.03
N ASP A 13 4.39 4.02 -2.54
CA ASP A 13 4.79 4.09 -3.94
C ASP A 13 3.65 3.63 -4.87
N LEU A 14 2.90 2.59 -4.49
CA LEU A 14 1.70 2.14 -5.22
C LEU A 14 0.57 3.17 -5.16
N ILE A 15 0.29 3.74 -3.99
CA ILE A 15 -0.72 4.79 -3.85
C ILE A 15 -0.33 6.01 -4.70
N GLU A 16 0.94 6.40 -4.74
CA GLU A 16 1.42 7.48 -5.59
C GLU A 16 1.23 7.17 -7.07
N ALA A 17 1.54 5.95 -7.51
CA ALA A 17 1.41 5.54 -8.91
C ALA A 17 -0.04 5.58 -9.41
N TYR A 18 -1.01 5.25 -8.57
CA TYR A 18 -2.43 5.17 -8.96
C TYR A 18 -3.28 6.40 -8.58
N LEU A 19 -2.95 7.08 -7.48
CA LEU A 19 -3.72 8.22 -6.94
C LEU A 19 -2.96 9.55 -6.96
N GLY A 20 -1.65 9.53 -7.26
CA GLY A 20 -0.80 10.70 -7.28
C GLY A 20 -0.21 11.08 -5.92
N SER A 21 0.80 11.95 -5.95
CA SER A 21 1.64 12.29 -4.79
C SER A 21 0.87 12.95 -3.63
N TYR A 22 -0.22 13.66 -3.92
CA TYR A 22 -1.04 14.26 -2.87
C TYR A 22 -1.66 13.19 -1.97
N ALA A 23 -2.32 12.19 -2.55
CA ALA A 23 -2.90 11.08 -1.79
C ALA A 23 -1.80 10.29 -1.06
N ALA A 24 -0.69 9.99 -1.74
CA ALA A 24 0.45 9.30 -1.15
C ALA A 24 0.96 9.99 0.14
N SER A 25 1.07 11.33 0.13
CA SER A 25 1.51 12.09 1.30
C SER A 25 0.57 11.99 2.52
N LEU A 26 -0.74 11.85 2.28
CA LEU A 26 -1.72 11.65 3.36
C LEU A 26 -1.53 10.26 3.99
N TYR A 27 -1.34 9.24 3.15
CA TYR A 27 -1.15 7.87 3.60
C TYR A 27 0.23 7.63 4.22
N GLU A 28 1.28 8.33 3.79
CA GLU A 28 2.63 8.19 4.35
C GLU A 28 2.63 8.49 5.86
N ASN A 29 1.95 9.57 6.27
CA ASN A 29 1.82 9.89 7.69
C ASN A 29 0.90 8.92 8.43
N PHE A 30 -0.18 8.47 7.79
CA PHE A 30 -1.12 7.52 8.37
C PHE A 30 -0.46 6.16 8.64
N TYR A 31 0.36 5.63 7.72
CA TYR A 31 0.97 4.31 7.80
C TYR A 31 2.13 4.20 8.79
N LYS A 32 2.72 5.32 9.24
CA LYS A 32 3.81 5.30 10.25
C LYS A 32 3.44 4.51 11.50
N THR A 33 2.22 4.67 12.00
CA THR A 33 1.75 4.02 13.24
C THR A 33 1.00 2.70 13.02
N LYS A 34 0.86 2.26 11.78
CA LYS A 34 0.07 1.08 11.42
C LYS A 34 0.92 -0.18 11.34
N SER A 35 0.31 -1.32 11.65
CA SER A 35 0.91 -2.62 11.39
C SER A 35 0.96 -2.92 9.89
N THR A 36 1.83 -3.83 9.49
CA THR A 36 1.89 -4.34 8.10
C THR A 36 0.53 -4.78 7.58
N ASN A 37 -0.25 -5.50 8.38
CA ASN A 37 -1.56 -6.02 7.94
C ASN A 37 -2.58 -4.90 7.70
N GLU A 38 -2.58 -3.87 8.56
CA GLU A 38 -3.45 -2.70 8.37
C GLU A 38 -3.08 -1.94 7.09
N VAL A 39 -1.78 -1.78 6.82
CA VAL A 39 -1.26 -1.13 5.60
C VAL A 39 -1.69 -1.90 4.35
N LEU A 40 -1.45 -3.21 4.31
CA LEU A 40 -1.81 -4.05 3.17
C LEU A 40 -3.33 -4.08 2.93
N THR A 41 -4.12 -4.14 4.00
CA THR A 41 -5.59 -4.12 3.90
C THR A 41 -6.08 -2.79 3.35
N SER A 42 -5.63 -1.67 3.93
CA SER A 42 -6.00 -0.33 3.49
C SER A 42 -5.58 -0.06 2.04
N CYS A 43 -4.36 -0.45 1.66
CA CYS A 43 -3.87 -0.30 0.30
C CYS A 43 -4.67 -1.16 -0.69
N LYS A 44 -5.07 -2.38 -0.29
CA LYS A 44 -5.93 -3.24 -1.10
C LYS A 44 -7.28 -2.58 -1.38
N GLU A 45 -7.93 -2.06 -0.35
CA GLU A 45 -9.26 -1.44 -0.45
C GLU A 45 -9.21 -0.25 -1.43
N LEU A 46 -8.24 0.66 -1.23
CA LEU A 46 -7.99 1.78 -2.14
C LEU A 46 -7.80 1.36 -3.59
N LEU A 47 -6.89 0.42 -3.83
CA LEU A 47 -6.61 -0.05 -5.19
C LEU A 47 -7.81 -0.79 -5.79
N SER A 48 -8.61 -1.50 -4.98
CA SER A 48 -9.77 -2.24 -5.48
C SER A 48 -10.83 -1.32 -6.06
N GLU A 49 -10.99 -0.12 -5.52
CA GLU A 49 -11.90 0.90 -6.05
C GLU A 49 -11.41 1.50 -7.38
N LEU A 50 -10.09 1.57 -7.60
CA LEU A 50 -9.50 2.20 -8.79
C LEU A 50 -9.25 1.24 -9.94
N ILE A 51 -8.70 0.07 -9.65
CA ILE A 51 -8.24 -0.90 -10.65
C ILE A 51 -8.96 -2.25 -10.58
N GLY A 52 -9.97 -2.35 -9.71
CA GLY A 52 -10.74 -3.56 -9.45
C GLY A 52 -10.04 -4.52 -8.49
N GLU A 53 -10.84 -5.31 -7.78
CA GLU A 53 -10.36 -6.20 -6.72
C GLU A 53 -9.31 -7.22 -7.20
N ALA A 54 -9.51 -7.81 -8.39
CA ALA A 54 -8.59 -8.81 -8.92
C ALA A 54 -7.18 -8.24 -9.19
N SER A 55 -7.10 -7.01 -9.68
CA SER A 55 -5.83 -6.32 -9.94
C SER A 55 -5.18 -5.87 -8.63
N ALA A 56 -5.97 -5.30 -7.72
CA ALA A 56 -5.50 -4.91 -6.39
C ALA A 56 -4.91 -6.10 -5.62
N ASN A 57 -5.57 -7.25 -5.64
CA ASN A 57 -5.03 -8.48 -5.03
C ASN A 57 -3.65 -8.85 -5.60
N LYS A 58 -3.41 -8.68 -6.91
CA LYS A 58 -2.09 -8.97 -7.51
C LYS A 58 -1.00 -8.03 -6.99
N GLU A 59 -1.29 -6.74 -6.88
CA GLU A 59 -0.32 -5.78 -6.33
C GLU A 59 0.02 -6.09 -4.87
N ILE A 60 -0.98 -6.43 -4.06
CA ILE A 60 -0.77 -6.80 -2.65
C ILE A 60 0.01 -8.11 -2.49
N GLU A 61 -0.25 -9.11 -3.33
CA GLU A 61 0.54 -10.35 -3.33
C GLU A 61 1.99 -10.11 -3.78
N ASN A 62 2.21 -9.16 -4.70
CA ASN A 62 3.57 -8.75 -5.09
C ASN A 62 4.33 -8.09 -3.93
N LEU A 63 3.66 -7.23 -3.15
CA LEU A 63 4.23 -6.64 -1.92
C LEU A 63 4.62 -7.72 -0.91
N LYS A 64 3.73 -8.69 -0.65
CA LYS A 64 3.97 -9.76 0.33
C LYS A 64 5.11 -10.69 -0.06
N LYS A 65 5.35 -10.93 -1.35
CA LYS A 65 6.47 -11.78 -1.82
C LYS A 65 7.85 -11.18 -1.55
N GLN A 66 7.92 -9.91 -1.18
CA GLN A 66 9.17 -9.23 -0.83
C GLN A 66 9.48 -9.28 0.68
N LEU A 67 8.59 -9.90 1.49
CA LEU A 67 8.84 -10.26 2.89
C LEU A 67 9.71 -11.50 3.02
#